data_AF-A0A914QVF8-F1
#
_entry.id   AF-A0A914QVF8-F1
#
_cell.length_a   1.000
_cell.length_b   1.000
_cell.length_c   1.000
_cell.angle_alpha   90.00
_cell.angle_beta   90.00
_cell.angle_gamma   90.00
#
_symmetry.space_group_name_H-M   'P 1'
#
loop_
_entity.id
_entity.type
_entity.pdbx_description
1 polymer ?
#
loop_
_entity_poly.entity_id
_entity_poly.type
_entity_poly.pdbx_seq_one_letter_code
_entity_poly.pdbx_strand_id
1 'polypeptide(L)'
;MKSQKLVGQNAMRDEAIMVNRLYKEALSELVKLPFDIVVDKWRFGVFDNQYDETKWNAVCEKYQGVGLPLEAGEATEYDAVTSPGVARQHSPAMKHFVSYVIQFQILDALCMGDSTPLSEGCIPKMGQVKKLIAAMEKGSEFDWLDALEVITGSRKLDATPMLLYYEPLHNWLLTANKKDNAYIGWDGTGKLFTKEELPMLQNAESGSDALPVEENIAYPGEECSNGQECLLESVCNGTICVCNEGLFTLHIGNTYNCVQGNPADAGFGNGDNLVIGLYPNENQTSQTAGIQTTTSVPKHNNASSIKNNIPNLMTAIVLCFIMYFNF
;
A
#
# COMPACT_ATOMS: atom_id res chain seq x y z
N MET A 1 -9.58 9.08 -16.67
CA MET A 1 -9.17 7.88 -17.45
C MET A 1 -9.75 7.85 -18.87
N LYS A 2 -11.08 7.89 -19.07
CA LYS A 2 -11.66 7.97 -20.43
C LYS A 2 -11.19 9.20 -21.23
N SER A 3 -11.17 10.37 -20.60
CA SER A 3 -10.64 11.62 -21.19
C SER A 3 -9.15 11.54 -21.55
N GLN A 4 -8.39 10.71 -20.83
CA GLN A 4 -6.97 10.45 -21.06
C GLN A 4 -6.73 9.23 -21.97
N LYS A 5 -7.79 8.63 -22.55
CA LYS A 5 -7.73 7.44 -23.42
C LYS A 5 -7.08 6.21 -22.79
N LEU A 6 -7.07 6.12 -21.46
CA LEU A 6 -6.53 4.97 -20.72
C LEU A 6 -7.53 3.81 -20.61
N VAL A 7 -8.81 4.08 -20.87
CA VAL A 7 -9.90 3.11 -20.83
C VAL A 7 -10.80 3.35 -22.05
N GLY A 8 -11.33 2.27 -22.64
CA GLY A 8 -12.24 2.35 -23.79
C GLY A 8 -13.45 3.24 -23.51
N GLN A 9 -13.89 4.02 -24.51
CA GLN A 9 -15.03 4.93 -24.34
C GLN A 9 -16.32 4.19 -23.94
N ASN A 10 -16.46 2.95 -24.44
CA ASN A 10 -17.58 2.05 -24.20
C ASN A 10 -17.47 1.24 -22.89
N ALA A 11 -16.45 1.46 -22.05
CA ALA A 11 -16.38 0.79 -20.76
C ALA A 11 -17.64 1.15 -19.94
N MET A 12 -18.53 0.17 -19.77
CA MET A 12 -19.76 0.32 -19.02
C MET A 12 -19.44 0.43 -17.53
N ARG A 13 -20.21 1.27 -16.85
CA ARG A 13 -20.17 1.40 -15.40
C ARG A 13 -21.10 0.33 -14.84
N ASP A 14 -20.54 -0.84 -14.54
CA ASP A 14 -21.26 -1.96 -13.91
C ASP A 14 -21.29 -1.76 -12.39
N GLU A 15 -22.43 -2.05 -11.77
CA GLU A 15 -22.63 -2.01 -10.33
C GLU A 15 -21.65 -2.96 -9.62
N ALA A 16 -21.40 -4.15 -10.19
CA ALA A 16 -20.46 -5.11 -9.62
C ALA A 16 -19.02 -4.56 -9.58
N ILE A 17 -18.61 -3.84 -10.63
CA ILE A 17 -17.28 -3.20 -10.68
C ILE A 17 -17.21 -2.07 -9.64
N MET A 18 -18.27 -1.30 -9.47
CA MET A 18 -18.34 -0.24 -8.47
C MET A 18 -18.20 -0.80 -7.05
N VAL A 19 -18.98 -1.83 -6.72
CA VAL A 19 -18.92 -2.52 -5.41
C VAL A 19 -17.54 -3.10 -5.16
N ASN A 20 -16.95 -3.82 -6.12
CA ASN A 20 -15.60 -4.38 -5.96
C ASN A 20 -14.53 -3.30 -5.70
N ARG A 21 -14.62 -2.16 -6.38
CA ARG A 21 -13.72 -1.02 -6.15
C ARG A 21 -13.93 -0.44 -4.75
N LEU A 22 -15.18 -0.14 -4.37
CA LEU A 22 -15.48 0.42 -3.05
C LEU A 22 -15.09 -0.54 -1.93
N TYR A 23 -15.31 -1.84 -2.09
CA TYR A 23 -14.92 -2.88 -1.14
C TYR A 23 -13.40 -2.91 -0.95
N LYS A 24 -12.64 -2.89 -2.05
CA LYS A 24 -11.17 -2.83 -2.01
C LYS A 24 -10.68 -1.54 -1.32
N GLU A 25 -11.29 -0.41 -1.62
CA GLU A 25 -10.95 0.87 -0.98
C GLU A 25 -11.26 0.85 0.53
N ALA A 26 -12.42 0.31 0.91
CA ALA A 26 -12.82 0.18 2.31
C ALA A 26 -11.85 -0.72 3.09
N LEU A 27 -11.43 -1.85 2.51
CA LEU A 27 -10.41 -2.72 3.12
C LEU A 27 -9.04 -2.05 3.25
N SER A 28 -8.69 -1.17 2.33
CA SER A 28 -7.42 -0.45 2.40
C SER A 28 -7.46 0.70 3.39
N GLU A 29 -8.58 1.41 3.55
CA GLU A 29 -8.59 2.67 4.30
C GLU A 29 -9.65 2.73 5.41
N LEU A 30 -10.90 2.37 5.12
CA LEU A 30 -12.02 2.50 6.07
C LEU A 30 -11.84 1.58 7.29
N VAL A 31 -11.39 0.35 7.09
CA VAL A 31 -11.19 -0.62 8.18
C VAL A 31 -10.02 -0.26 9.11
N LYS A 32 -9.17 0.70 8.73
CA LYS A 32 -8.08 1.21 9.58
C LYS A 32 -8.57 2.24 10.60
N LEU A 33 -9.69 2.94 10.33
CA LEU A 33 -10.18 4.01 11.21
C LEU A 33 -10.40 3.57 12.67
N PRO A 34 -10.95 2.37 12.96
CA PRO A 34 -11.06 1.91 14.33
C PRO A 34 -9.71 1.74 15.02
N PHE A 35 -8.64 1.40 14.29
CA PHE A 35 -7.29 1.30 14.85
C PHE A 35 -6.77 2.67 15.33
N ASP A 36 -7.00 3.73 14.56
CA ASP A 36 -6.59 5.09 14.96
C ASP A 36 -7.26 5.50 16.28
N ILE A 37 -8.52 5.10 16.47
CA ILE A 37 -9.26 5.30 17.73
C ILE A 37 -8.62 4.50 18.85
N VAL A 38 -8.30 3.22 18.63
CA VAL A 38 -7.65 2.36 19.65
C VAL A 38 -6.35 2.98 20.14
N VAL A 39 -5.48 3.38 19.22
CA VAL A 39 -4.15 3.91 19.55
C VAL A 39 -4.25 5.09 20.49
N ASP A 40 -5.05 6.10 20.12
CA ASP A 40 -5.15 7.32 20.92
C ASP A 40 -6.03 7.16 22.15
N LYS A 41 -7.07 6.30 22.12
CA LYS A 41 -7.82 5.94 23.33
C LYS A 41 -6.90 5.29 24.34
N TRP A 42 -6.14 4.26 23.93
CA TRP A 42 -5.16 3.59 24.79
C TRP A 42 -4.16 4.58 25.38
N ARG A 43 -3.47 5.38 24.53
CA ARG A 43 -2.49 6.39 24.97
C ARG A 43 -3.07 7.38 25.98
N PHE A 44 -4.21 8.01 25.67
CA PHE A 44 -4.80 9.01 26.54
C PHE A 44 -5.25 8.41 27.86
N GLY A 45 -5.80 7.18 27.86
CA GLY A 45 -6.15 6.51 29.11
C GLY A 45 -4.94 6.18 29.99
N VAL A 46 -3.80 5.80 29.39
CA VAL A 46 -2.53 5.63 30.12
C VAL A 46 -2.03 6.97 30.67
N PHE A 47 -1.99 8.02 29.85
CA PHE A 47 -1.53 9.35 30.28
C PHE A 47 -2.41 9.99 31.37
N ASP A 48 -3.72 9.77 31.30
CA ASP A 48 -4.69 10.24 32.29
C ASP A 48 -4.74 9.34 33.55
N ASN A 49 -3.95 8.28 33.62
CA ASN A 49 -3.98 7.25 34.68
C ASN A 49 -5.37 6.59 34.85
N GLN A 50 -6.16 6.47 33.78
CA GLN A 50 -7.44 5.77 33.80
C GLN A 50 -7.26 4.25 33.84
N TYR A 51 -6.17 3.74 33.26
CA TYR A 51 -5.77 2.34 33.31
C TYR A 51 -4.26 2.15 33.03
N ASP A 52 -3.75 0.95 33.29
CA ASP A 52 -2.38 0.53 32.98
C ASP A 52 -2.15 0.21 31.48
N GLU A 53 -0.88 0.11 31.09
CA GLU A 53 -0.44 -0.21 29.73
C GLU A 53 -0.99 -1.55 29.20
N THR A 54 -1.36 -2.49 30.08
CA THR A 54 -1.83 -3.84 29.71
C THR A 54 -3.22 -3.84 29.07
N LYS A 55 -3.97 -2.73 29.16
CA LYS A 55 -5.34 -2.62 28.62
C LYS A 55 -5.44 -2.55 27.09
N TRP A 56 -4.33 -2.56 26.36
CA TRP A 56 -4.31 -2.48 24.89
C TRP A 56 -5.34 -3.41 24.22
N ASN A 57 -5.31 -4.70 24.57
CA ASN A 57 -6.16 -5.72 23.95
C ASN A 57 -7.66 -5.49 24.22
N ALA A 58 -8.00 -5.03 25.43
CA ALA A 58 -9.39 -4.67 25.75
C ALA A 58 -9.87 -3.45 24.95
N VAL A 59 -8.98 -2.50 24.64
CA VAL A 59 -9.31 -1.36 23.77
C VAL A 59 -9.47 -1.81 22.32
N CYS A 60 -8.59 -2.69 21.81
CA CYS A 60 -8.73 -3.33 20.49
C CYS A 60 -10.07 -4.05 20.34
N GLU A 61 -10.42 -4.91 21.28
CA GLU A 61 -11.67 -5.66 21.24
C GLU A 61 -12.88 -4.72 21.22
N LYS A 62 -12.88 -3.68 22.06
CA LYS A 62 -13.99 -2.72 22.14
C LYS A 62 -14.24 -1.95 20.84
N TYR A 63 -13.19 -1.47 20.18
CA TYR A 63 -13.34 -0.58 19.02
C TYR A 63 -13.20 -1.30 17.67
N GLN A 64 -12.41 -2.36 17.59
CA GLN A 64 -12.14 -3.11 16.35
C GLN A 64 -12.83 -4.46 16.27
N GLY A 65 -13.23 -5.05 17.41
CA GLY A 65 -13.73 -6.42 17.44
C GLY A 65 -12.65 -7.48 17.21
N VAL A 66 -11.40 -7.14 17.50
CA VAL A 66 -10.25 -8.05 17.37
C VAL A 66 -9.82 -8.50 18.76
N GLY A 67 -9.94 -9.81 19.02
CA GLY A 67 -9.51 -10.46 20.24
C GLY A 67 -8.10 -11.06 20.14
N LEU A 68 -7.51 -11.39 21.28
CA LEU A 68 -6.25 -12.12 21.33
C LEU A 68 -6.42 -13.55 20.80
N PRO A 69 -5.42 -14.08 20.08
CA PRO A 69 -5.42 -15.49 19.72
C PRO A 69 -5.03 -16.40 20.90
N LEU A 70 -4.36 -15.85 21.93
CA LEU A 70 -3.85 -16.54 23.11
C LEU A 70 -4.68 -16.23 24.36
N GLU A 71 -4.60 -17.10 25.37
CA GLU A 71 -5.22 -16.85 26.67
C GLU A 71 -4.61 -15.62 27.36
N ALA A 72 -5.44 -14.91 28.13
CA ALA A 72 -5.03 -13.78 28.94
C ALA A 72 -4.00 -14.24 29.99
N GLY A 73 -2.73 -13.83 29.83
CA GLY A 73 -1.60 -14.22 30.68
C GLY A 73 -0.46 -14.93 29.93
N GLU A 74 -0.72 -15.49 28.74
CA GLU A 74 0.32 -16.00 27.83
C GLU A 74 0.77 -14.92 26.81
N ALA A 75 -0.05 -13.90 26.58
CA ALA A 75 0.24 -12.78 25.70
C ALA A 75 1.19 -11.77 26.37
N THR A 76 2.08 -11.16 25.58
CA THR A 76 2.97 -10.11 26.08
C THR A 76 2.20 -8.85 26.44
N GLU A 77 2.46 -8.30 27.63
CA GLU A 77 1.75 -7.13 28.17
C GLU A 77 1.97 -5.82 27.37
N TYR A 78 2.76 -5.87 26.29
CA TYR A 78 3.24 -4.71 25.53
C TYR A 78 2.91 -4.79 24.02
N ASP A 79 1.85 -5.49 23.61
CA ASP A 79 1.45 -5.59 22.20
C ASP A 79 1.33 -4.23 21.50
N ALA A 80 0.92 -3.20 22.26
CA ALA A 80 0.82 -1.82 21.79
C ALA A 80 2.14 -1.32 21.15
N VAL A 81 3.30 -1.61 21.75
CA VAL A 81 4.59 -1.06 21.28
C VAL A 81 5.13 -1.77 20.03
N THR A 82 4.51 -2.88 19.62
CA THR A 82 4.85 -3.52 18.34
C THR A 82 4.37 -2.70 17.14
N SER A 83 3.33 -1.86 17.34
CA SER A 83 2.87 -0.96 16.29
C SER A 83 3.84 0.21 16.12
N PRO A 84 4.38 0.44 14.90
CA PRO A 84 5.20 1.62 14.62
C PRO A 84 4.45 2.93 14.87
N GLY A 85 3.14 2.94 14.67
CA GLY A 85 2.27 4.08 14.97
C GLY A 85 2.21 4.41 16.46
N VAL A 86 2.41 3.42 17.33
CA VAL A 86 2.48 3.60 18.78
C VAL A 86 3.92 3.92 19.24
N ALA A 87 4.90 3.13 18.79
CA ALA A 87 6.26 3.17 19.34
C ALA A 87 7.19 4.20 18.69
N ARG A 88 7.03 4.51 17.40
CA ARG A 88 7.93 5.43 16.67
C ARG A 88 7.32 6.80 16.44
N GLN A 89 6.01 6.86 16.25
CA GLN A 89 5.30 8.09 15.96
C GLN A 89 4.72 8.66 17.25
N HIS A 90 5.30 9.73 17.78
CA HIS A 90 4.72 10.49 18.90
C HIS A 90 3.59 11.45 18.48
N SER A 91 3.01 11.24 17.30
CA SER A 91 1.89 12.01 16.77
C SER A 91 0.58 11.26 17.04
N PRO A 92 -0.53 11.97 17.33
CA PRO A 92 -1.84 11.36 17.50
C PRO A 92 -2.28 10.59 16.25
N ALA A 93 -2.68 9.32 16.41
CA ALA A 93 -3.20 8.51 15.31
C ALA A 93 -4.53 9.08 14.77
N MET A 94 -5.30 9.78 15.60
CA MET A 94 -6.57 10.42 15.26
C MET A 94 -6.45 11.41 14.08
N LYS A 95 -5.24 11.88 13.76
CA LYS A 95 -5.03 12.72 12.57
C LYS A 95 -5.45 12.01 11.28
N HIS A 96 -5.22 10.69 11.18
CA HIS A 96 -5.64 9.90 10.03
C HIS A 96 -7.16 9.79 9.98
N PHE A 97 -7.80 9.50 11.12
CA PHE A 97 -9.26 9.48 11.25
C PHE A 97 -9.91 10.79 10.78
N VAL A 98 -9.43 11.92 11.30
CA VAL A 98 -9.96 13.24 10.96
C VAL A 98 -9.70 13.57 9.49
N SER A 99 -8.49 13.30 9.00
CA SER A 99 -8.13 13.50 7.60
C SER A 99 -9.04 12.70 6.66
N TYR A 100 -9.31 11.44 7.00
CA TYR A 100 -10.16 10.57 6.20
C TYR A 100 -11.60 11.07 6.12
N VAL A 101 -12.15 11.65 7.20
CA VAL A 101 -13.48 12.29 7.16
C VAL A 101 -13.44 13.57 6.32
N ILE A 102 -12.44 14.43 6.55
CA ILE A 102 -12.29 15.70 5.84
C ILE A 102 -12.13 15.49 4.33
N GLN A 103 -11.42 14.44 3.89
CA GLN A 103 -11.20 14.19 2.47
C GLN A 103 -12.53 14.04 1.69
N PHE A 104 -13.54 13.41 2.30
CA PHE A 104 -14.86 13.25 1.68
C PHE A 104 -15.68 14.54 1.77
N GLN A 105 -15.54 15.32 2.84
CA GLN A 105 -16.15 16.66 2.90
C GLN A 105 -15.60 17.59 1.83
N ILE A 106 -14.29 17.57 1.60
CA ILE A 106 -13.64 18.33 0.53
C ILE A 106 -14.10 17.78 -0.82
N LEU A 107 -14.16 16.45 -1.01
CA LEU A 107 -14.65 15.85 -2.25
C LEU A 107 -16.06 16.33 -2.57
N ASP A 108 -16.99 16.27 -1.62
CA ASP A 108 -18.36 16.75 -1.79
C ASP A 108 -18.42 18.25 -2.11
N ALA A 109 -17.63 19.06 -1.41
CA ALA A 109 -17.51 20.50 -1.69
C ALA A 109 -17.00 20.79 -3.11
N LEU A 110 -16.05 20.00 -3.61
CA LEU A 110 -15.52 20.11 -4.98
C LEU A 110 -16.53 19.66 -6.04
N CYS A 111 -17.40 18.70 -5.67
CA CYS A 111 -18.42 18.09 -6.52
C CYS A 111 -19.79 18.80 -6.48
N MET A 112 -19.98 19.82 -5.63
CA MET A 112 -21.28 20.45 -5.38
C MET A 112 -22.05 20.77 -6.67
N GLY A 113 -23.29 20.27 -6.76
CA GLY A 113 -24.23 20.55 -7.84
C GLY A 113 -24.13 19.62 -9.05
N ASP A 114 -23.47 18.47 -8.92
CA ASP A 114 -23.55 17.37 -9.87
C ASP A 114 -24.63 16.38 -9.42
N SER A 115 -25.47 15.91 -10.35
CA SER A 115 -26.55 14.96 -10.06
C SER A 115 -26.09 13.50 -9.95
N THR A 116 -24.78 13.27 -10.04
CA THR A 116 -24.17 11.93 -9.97
C THR A 116 -23.84 11.57 -8.53
N PRO A 117 -24.05 10.31 -8.10
CA PRO A 117 -23.62 9.85 -6.78
C PRO A 117 -22.12 10.08 -6.56
N LEU A 118 -21.75 10.49 -5.35
CA LEU A 118 -20.35 10.81 -5.00
C LEU A 118 -19.41 9.63 -5.23
N SER A 119 -19.91 8.40 -5.04
CA SER A 119 -19.22 7.14 -5.30
C SER A 119 -18.72 7.02 -6.75
N GLU A 120 -19.41 7.63 -7.71
CA GLU A 120 -19.05 7.58 -9.13
C GLU A 120 -17.96 8.59 -9.51
N GLY A 121 -17.58 9.45 -8.56
CA GLY A 121 -16.71 10.60 -8.74
C GLY A 121 -17.39 11.76 -9.46
N CYS A 122 -16.71 12.89 -9.49
CA CYS A 122 -17.14 14.09 -10.19
C CYS A 122 -15.96 14.77 -10.90
N ILE A 123 -16.26 15.80 -11.69
CA ILE A 123 -15.22 16.71 -12.20
C ILE A 123 -15.21 17.95 -11.29
N PRO A 124 -14.10 18.24 -10.58
CA PRO A 124 -14.03 19.37 -9.68
C PRO A 124 -14.34 20.70 -10.39
N LYS A 125 -15.19 21.52 -9.78
CA LYS A 125 -15.54 22.84 -10.33
C LYS A 125 -14.43 23.84 -10.02
N MET A 126 -13.95 24.55 -11.05
CA MET A 126 -12.84 25.51 -10.91
C MET A 126 -13.08 26.58 -9.85
N GLY A 127 -14.33 27.00 -9.65
CA GLY A 127 -14.68 27.94 -8.57
C GLY A 127 -14.40 27.39 -7.18
N GLN A 128 -14.72 26.10 -6.93
CA GLN A 128 -14.44 25.43 -5.66
C GLN A 128 -12.96 25.09 -5.51
N VAL A 129 -12.30 24.70 -6.60
CA VAL A 129 -10.85 24.47 -6.62
C VAL A 129 -10.09 25.75 -6.23
N LYS A 130 -10.53 26.93 -6.67
CA LYS A 130 -9.94 28.20 -6.25
C LYS A 130 -10.07 28.46 -4.74
N LYS A 131 -11.18 28.07 -4.12
CA LYS A 131 -11.34 28.17 -2.66
C LYS A 131 -10.38 27.22 -1.93
N LEU A 132 -10.24 26.00 -2.43
CA LEU A 132 -9.27 25.04 -1.91
C LEU A 132 -7.84 25.59 -1.99
N ILE A 133 -7.44 26.13 -3.16
CA ILE A 133 -6.12 26.75 -3.33
C ILE A 133 -5.94 27.92 -2.35
N ALA A 134 -6.93 28.81 -2.24
CA ALA A 134 -6.87 29.95 -1.33
C ALA A 134 -6.73 29.53 0.15
N ALA A 135 -7.40 28.45 0.56
CA ALA A 135 -7.24 27.89 1.91
C ALA A 135 -5.83 27.27 2.09
N MET A 136 -5.32 26.55 1.09
CA MET A 136 -3.98 25.96 1.14
C MET A 136 -2.86 27.01 1.17
N GLU A 137 -3.02 28.14 0.46
CA GLU A 137 -2.07 29.26 0.46
C GLU A 137 -1.85 29.87 1.85
N LYS A 138 -2.81 29.72 2.77
CA LYS A 138 -2.69 30.20 4.16
C LYS A 138 -1.81 29.32 5.03
N GLY A 139 -1.63 28.04 4.67
CA GLY A 139 -0.87 27.10 5.50
C GLY A 139 -1.35 27.09 6.95
N SER A 140 -0.41 27.21 7.90
CA SER A 140 -0.69 27.25 9.34
C SER A 140 -0.98 28.66 9.89
N GLU A 141 -1.15 29.68 9.03
CA GLU A 141 -1.59 31.01 9.47
C GLU A 141 -3.07 31.00 9.90
N PHE A 142 -3.86 30.04 9.40
CA PHE A 142 -5.30 29.90 9.66
C PHE A 142 -5.59 28.69 10.54
N ASP A 143 -6.63 28.76 11.38
CA ASP A 143 -7.16 27.58 12.07
C ASP A 143 -7.74 26.61 11.04
N TRP A 144 -7.58 25.31 11.27
CA TRP A 144 -8.03 24.29 10.32
C TRP A 144 -9.55 24.30 10.11
N LEU A 145 -10.34 24.75 11.11
CA LEU A 145 -11.79 24.92 10.97
C LEU A 145 -12.14 26.10 10.07
N ASP A 146 -11.35 27.18 10.11
CA ASP A 146 -11.50 28.31 9.19
C ASP A 146 -11.20 27.88 7.75
N ALA A 147 -10.13 27.10 7.56
CA ALA A 147 -9.80 26.51 6.27
C ALA A 147 -10.92 25.56 5.77
N LEU A 148 -11.46 24.72 6.65
CA LEU A 148 -12.59 23.83 6.34
C LEU A 148 -13.83 24.62 5.93
N GLU A 149 -14.14 25.72 6.61
CA GLU A 149 -15.26 26.60 6.29
C GLU A 149 -15.08 27.28 4.93
N VAL A 150 -13.88 27.74 4.59
CA VAL A 150 -13.58 28.30 3.27
C VAL A 150 -13.83 27.27 2.17
N ILE A 151 -13.47 26.01 2.39
CA ILE A 151 -13.59 24.95 1.39
C ILE A 151 -15.03 24.43 1.28
N THR A 152 -15.63 24.08 2.41
CA THR A 152 -16.89 23.32 2.49
C THR A 152 -18.11 24.18 2.83
N GLY A 153 -17.90 25.41 3.31
CA GLY A 153 -18.95 26.26 3.85
C GLY A 153 -19.36 25.93 5.28
N SER A 154 -18.65 25.01 5.96
CA SER A 154 -18.96 24.57 7.33
C SER A 154 -17.69 24.44 8.17
N ARG A 155 -17.78 24.84 9.44
CA ARG A 155 -16.75 24.59 10.47
C ARG A 155 -16.92 23.24 11.17
N LYS A 156 -17.84 22.39 10.72
CA LYS A 156 -18.12 21.12 11.40
C LYS A 156 -17.46 19.97 10.64
N LEU A 157 -16.77 19.11 11.39
CA LEU A 157 -16.40 17.79 10.90
C LEU A 157 -17.69 16.99 10.67
N ASP A 158 -17.88 16.49 9.46
CA ASP A 158 -19.11 15.83 9.02
C ASP A 158 -18.76 14.57 8.22
N ALA A 159 -19.18 13.41 8.73
CA ALA A 159 -18.98 12.12 8.09
C ALA A 159 -20.04 11.82 7.00
N THR A 160 -21.07 12.66 6.85
CA THR A 160 -22.16 12.43 5.89
C THR A 160 -21.65 12.20 4.46
N PRO A 161 -20.71 13.01 3.92
CA PRO A 161 -20.14 12.76 2.59
C PRO A 161 -19.44 11.41 2.45
N MET A 162 -18.74 10.95 3.48
CA MET A 162 -18.11 9.63 3.50
C MET A 162 -19.17 8.51 3.44
N LEU A 163 -20.25 8.65 4.23
CA LEU A 163 -21.36 7.69 4.22
C LEU A 163 -22.06 7.64 2.86
N LEU A 164 -22.28 8.79 2.22
CA LEU A 164 -22.84 8.88 0.87
C LEU A 164 -21.92 8.25 -0.19
N TYR A 165 -20.61 8.44 -0.07
CA TYR A 165 -19.63 7.80 -0.96
C TYR A 165 -19.66 6.27 -0.86
N TYR A 166 -19.81 5.73 0.35
CA TYR A 166 -19.85 4.28 0.59
C TYR A 166 -21.25 3.66 0.59
N GLU A 167 -22.31 4.45 0.35
CA GLU A 167 -23.70 3.97 0.37
C GLU A 167 -23.94 2.73 -0.51
N PRO A 168 -23.45 2.65 -1.77
CA PRO A 168 -23.65 1.46 -2.59
C PRO A 168 -23.04 0.20 -1.99
N LEU A 169 -21.84 0.35 -1.41
CA LEU A 169 -21.15 -0.76 -0.73
C LEU A 169 -21.90 -1.16 0.53
N HIS A 170 -22.35 -0.20 1.34
CA HIS A 170 -23.11 -0.46 2.56
C HIS A 170 -24.40 -1.24 2.27
N ASN A 171 -25.16 -0.82 1.26
CA ASN A 171 -26.38 -1.51 0.84
C ASN A 171 -26.11 -2.94 0.36
N TRP A 172 -25.02 -3.12 -0.38
CA TRP A 172 -24.58 -4.45 -0.82
C TRP A 172 -24.21 -5.35 0.38
N LEU A 173 -23.43 -4.82 1.34
CA LEU A 173 -23.03 -5.55 2.55
C LEU A 173 -24.24 -5.96 3.40
N LEU A 174 -25.23 -5.07 3.58
CA LEU A 174 -26.47 -5.40 4.29
C LEU A 174 -27.21 -6.58 3.64
N THR A 175 -27.25 -6.60 2.31
CA THR A 175 -27.90 -7.67 1.54
C THR A 175 -27.12 -8.98 1.64
N ALA A 176 -25.79 -8.92 1.48
CA ALA A 176 -24.90 -10.08 1.57
C ALA A 176 -24.97 -10.71 2.98
N ASN A 177 -24.81 -9.89 4.02
CA ASN A 177 -24.86 -10.35 5.41
C ASN A 177 -26.21 -10.98 5.77
N LYS A 178 -27.32 -10.42 5.28
CA LYS A 178 -28.66 -10.99 5.48
C LYS A 178 -28.81 -12.35 4.78
N LYS A 179 -28.25 -12.49 3.58
CA LYS A 179 -28.27 -13.74 2.81
C LYS A 179 -27.46 -14.84 3.51
N ASP A 180 -26.31 -14.48 4.06
CA ASP A 180 -25.41 -15.41 4.75
C ASP A 180 -25.81 -15.64 6.21
N ASN A 181 -26.90 -15.00 6.66
CA ASN A 181 -27.36 -15.00 8.05
C ASN A 181 -26.24 -14.65 9.04
N ALA A 182 -25.40 -13.68 8.64
CA ALA A 182 -24.24 -13.26 9.40
C ALA A 182 -24.67 -12.48 10.66
N TYR A 183 -23.99 -12.76 11.77
CA TYR A 183 -24.11 -11.97 12.98
C TYR A 183 -23.35 -10.64 12.80
N ILE A 184 -24.01 -9.51 13.08
CA ILE A 184 -23.41 -8.17 12.94
C ILE A 184 -22.98 -7.64 14.29
N GLY A 185 -21.70 -7.34 14.41
CA GLY A 185 -21.05 -6.95 15.65
C GLY A 185 -20.32 -8.14 16.29
N TRP A 186 -19.89 -7.95 17.53
CA TRP A 186 -19.17 -8.93 18.33
C TRP A 186 -19.65 -8.80 19.78
N ASP A 187 -19.82 -9.92 20.48
CA ASP A 187 -20.38 -10.03 21.83
C ASP A 187 -19.36 -10.46 22.90
N GLY A 188 -18.11 -10.03 22.74
CA GLY A 188 -17.03 -10.23 23.71
C GLY A 188 -15.89 -11.09 23.15
N THR A 189 -15.05 -11.61 24.04
CA THR A 189 -13.88 -12.42 23.69
C THR A 189 -14.38 -13.67 22.97
N GLY A 190 -14.19 -13.73 21.65
CA GLY A 190 -14.55 -14.89 20.84
C GLY A 190 -13.88 -16.17 21.36
N LYS A 191 -14.15 -17.30 20.70
CA LYS A 191 -13.45 -18.55 21.06
C LYS A 191 -11.95 -18.36 20.80
N LEU A 192 -11.15 -18.52 21.85
CA LEU A 192 -9.70 -18.57 21.74
C LEU A 192 -9.30 -19.77 20.89
N PHE A 193 -8.20 -19.63 20.15
CA PHE A 193 -7.64 -20.75 19.41
C PHE A 193 -7.15 -21.80 20.40
N THR A 194 -7.34 -23.07 20.06
CA THR A 194 -6.72 -24.15 20.84
C THR A 194 -5.23 -24.19 20.56
N LYS A 195 -4.44 -24.80 21.47
CA LYS A 195 -2.98 -24.91 21.29
C LYS A 195 -2.59 -25.66 20.02
N GLU A 196 -3.49 -26.50 19.50
CA GLU A 196 -3.33 -27.25 18.26
C GLU A 196 -3.65 -26.42 17.00
N GLU A 197 -4.49 -25.38 17.12
CA GLU A 197 -4.82 -24.46 16.02
C GLU A 197 -3.77 -23.36 15.86
N LEU A 198 -3.01 -23.08 16.92
CA LEU A 198 -1.92 -22.12 16.90
C LEU A 198 -0.71 -22.72 16.16
N PRO A 199 -0.05 -21.93 15.28
CA PRO A 199 1.20 -22.35 14.69
C PRO A 199 2.23 -22.61 15.80
N MET A 200 2.92 -23.75 15.72
CA MET A 200 3.91 -24.12 16.73
C MET A 200 5.04 -23.08 16.76
N LEU A 201 5.14 -22.37 17.87
CA LEU A 201 6.27 -21.48 18.13
C LEU A 201 7.53 -22.34 18.24
N GLN A 202 8.52 -22.09 17.38
CA GLN A 202 9.83 -22.73 17.54
C GLN A 202 10.42 -22.23 18.87
N ASN A 203 10.67 -23.17 19.79
CA ASN A 203 11.28 -22.87 21.08
C ASN A 203 12.68 -22.28 20.87
N ALA A 204 12.83 -20.99 21.09
CA ALA A 204 14.12 -20.30 21.14
C ALA A 204 14.81 -20.51 22.50
N GLU A 205 14.86 -21.75 22.99
CA GLU A 205 15.57 -22.12 24.21
C GLU A 205 16.53 -23.27 23.97
N SER A 206 17.62 -22.96 23.27
CA SER A 206 18.93 -23.55 23.51
C SER A 206 19.97 -22.60 22.92
N GLY A 207 20.89 -22.14 23.78
CA GLY A 207 21.90 -21.16 23.42
C GLY A 207 22.83 -21.60 22.28
N SER A 208 23.50 -20.58 21.75
CA SER A 208 24.40 -20.49 20.58
C SER A 208 23.68 -20.42 19.22
N ASP A 209 23.71 -19.21 18.67
CA ASP A 209 23.35 -18.76 17.33
C ASP A 209 21.86 -18.81 16.91
N ALA A 210 21.40 -17.63 16.52
CA ALA A 210 20.06 -17.36 16.03
C ALA A 210 19.84 -17.97 14.63
N LEU A 211 18.58 -18.36 14.37
CA LEU A 211 17.97 -18.88 13.12
C LEU A 211 18.10 -20.40 12.88
N PRO A 212 17.14 -21.23 13.35
CA PRO A 212 17.08 -22.65 13.00
C PRO A 212 16.24 -22.85 11.73
N VAL A 213 16.76 -22.45 10.56
CA VAL A 213 16.14 -22.78 9.24
C VAL A 213 17.17 -23.06 8.14
N GLU A 214 18.46 -22.74 8.32
CA GLU A 214 19.45 -22.88 7.23
C GLU A 214 19.96 -24.32 6.98
N GLU A 215 19.86 -25.25 7.94
CA GLU A 215 20.51 -26.58 7.74
C GLU A 215 19.70 -27.55 6.85
N ASN A 216 18.39 -27.34 6.70
CA ASN A 216 17.52 -28.22 5.89
C ASN A 216 17.07 -27.61 4.56
N ILE A 217 17.51 -26.39 4.26
CA ILE A 217 17.09 -25.64 3.08
C ILE A 217 18.33 -25.20 2.34
N ALA A 218 18.29 -25.29 1.01
CA ALA A 218 19.35 -24.80 0.15
C ALA A 218 18.74 -23.85 -0.89
N TYR A 219 19.42 -22.73 -1.11
CA TYR A 219 19.08 -21.80 -2.17
C TYR A 219 19.68 -22.26 -3.51
N PRO A 220 19.20 -21.76 -4.66
CA PRO A 220 19.86 -22.02 -5.94
C PRO A 220 21.38 -21.83 -5.82
N GLY A 221 22.19 -22.67 -6.45
CA GLY A 221 23.66 -22.59 -6.35
C GLY A 221 24.29 -23.10 -5.04
N GLU A 222 23.51 -23.35 -3.99
CA GLU A 222 24.02 -23.96 -2.74
C GLU A 222 24.02 -25.49 -2.79
N GLU A 223 24.78 -26.10 -1.87
CA GLU A 223 24.92 -27.54 -1.77
C GLU A 223 23.66 -28.17 -1.16
N CYS A 224 23.15 -29.24 -1.81
CA CYS A 224 21.99 -30.01 -1.37
C CYS A 224 22.32 -31.48 -1.07
N SER A 225 23.62 -31.82 -1.00
CA SER A 225 24.15 -33.18 -0.80
C SER A 225 23.65 -33.86 0.49
N ASN A 226 23.26 -33.07 1.50
CA ASN A 226 22.83 -33.57 2.81
C ASN A 226 21.30 -33.75 2.93
N GLY A 227 20.57 -33.70 1.81
CA GLY A 227 19.11 -33.86 1.78
C GLY A 227 18.33 -32.57 2.03
N GLN A 228 18.95 -31.41 1.83
CA GLN A 228 18.29 -30.11 1.91
C GLN A 228 17.25 -29.93 0.79
N GLU A 229 16.15 -29.25 1.11
CA GLU A 229 15.11 -28.89 0.16
C GLU A 229 15.47 -27.60 -0.58
N CYS A 230 15.43 -27.64 -1.92
CA CYS A 230 15.77 -26.50 -2.76
C CYS A 230 14.58 -25.53 -2.91
N LEU A 231 14.78 -24.24 -2.64
CA LEU A 231 13.74 -23.21 -2.74
C LEU A 231 13.87 -22.33 -3.99
N LEU A 232 12.93 -21.39 -4.16
CA LEU A 232 12.94 -20.37 -5.22
C LEU A 232 12.96 -20.96 -6.65
N GLU A 233 12.11 -21.96 -6.88
CA GLU A 233 11.98 -22.65 -8.17
C GLU A 233 13.28 -23.33 -8.65
N SER A 234 14.00 -23.94 -7.71
CA SER A 234 15.16 -24.80 -7.98
C SER A 234 14.94 -26.24 -7.49
N VAL A 235 15.68 -27.18 -8.09
CA VAL A 235 15.63 -28.62 -7.81
C VAL A 235 17.05 -29.12 -7.57
N CYS A 236 17.22 -30.03 -6.60
CA CYS A 236 18.52 -30.61 -6.29
C CYS A 236 18.96 -31.56 -7.41
N ASN A 237 20.10 -31.30 -8.03
CA ASN A 237 20.72 -32.21 -9.01
C ASN A 237 21.63 -33.27 -8.35
N GLY A 238 21.42 -33.56 -7.06
CA GLY A 238 22.24 -34.48 -6.27
C GLY A 238 23.55 -33.90 -5.71
N THR A 239 23.83 -32.61 -5.93
CA THR A 239 24.99 -31.93 -5.33
C THR A 239 24.66 -30.47 -5.06
N ILE A 240 24.07 -29.77 -6.04
CA ILE A 240 23.66 -28.36 -5.88
C ILE A 240 22.21 -28.15 -6.33
N CYS A 241 21.56 -27.13 -5.80
CA CYS A 241 20.24 -26.68 -6.26
C CYS A 241 20.37 -25.94 -7.59
N VAL A 242 19.68 -26.42 -8.63
CA VAL A 242 19.67 -25.82 -9.98
C VAL A 242 18.27 -25.32 -10.35
N CYS A 243 18.18 -24.18 -11.03
CA CYS A 243 16.89 -23.62 -11.43
C CYS A 243 16.10 -24.55 -12.37
N ASN A 244 14.77 -24.50 -12.27
CA ASN A 244 13.86 -25.25 -13.13
C ASN A 244 13.98 -24.88 -14.62
N GLU A 245 13.53 -25.79 -15.49
CA GLU A 245 13.54 -25.56 -16.94
C GLU A 245 12.81 -24.25 -17.32
N GLY A 246 13.50 -23.41 -18.11
CA GLY A 246 12.98 -22.11 -18.54
C GLY A 246 13.35 -20.92 -17.64
N LEU A 247 13.99 -21.18 -16.51
CA LEU A 247 14.55 -20.15 -15.63
C LEU A 247 16.06 -20.03 -15.81
N PHE A 248 16.57 -18.84 -15.54
CA PHE A 248 18.00 -18.54 -15.59
C PHE A 248 18.51 -18.21 -14.19
N THR A 249 19.72 -18.66 -13.88
CA THR A 249 20.38 -18.33 -12.62
C THR A 249 20.95 -16.91 -12.67
N LEU A 250 20.45 -16.04 -11.80
CA LEU A 250 20.99 -14.71 -11.55
C LEU A 250 21.95 -14.79 -10.35
N HIS A 251 23.21 -14.47 -10.58
CA HIS A 251 24.23 -14.39 -9.54
C HIS A 251 24.54 -12.93 -9.20
N ILE A 252 24.40 -12.56 -7.93
CA ILE A 252 24.79 -11.23 -7.42
C ILE A 252 25.54 -11.43 -6.10
N GLY A 253 26.85 -11.13 -6.10
CA GLY A 253 27.69 -11.32 -4.93
C GLY A 253 27.86 -12.80 -4.60
N ASN A 254 27.32 -13.26 -3.47
CA ASN A 254 27.26 -14.68 -3.09
C ASN A 254 25.83 -15.24 -3.15
N THR A 255 24.89 -14.51 -3.74
CA THR A 255 23.48 -14.90 -3.79
C THR A 255 23.11 -15.35 -5.19
N TYR A 256 22.32 -16.42 -5.27
CA TYR A 256 21.81 -16.97 -6.52
C TYR A 256 20.28 -16.99 -6.45
N ASN A 257 19.64 -16.52 -7.52
CA ASN A 257 18.18 -16.53 -7.63
C ASN A 257 17.77 -17.04 -9.02
N CYS A 258 16.64 -17.74 -9.10
CA CYS A 258 16.06 -18.14 -10.39
C CYS A 258 15.14 -17.05 -10.91
N VAL A 259 15.39 -16.58 -12.14
CA VAL A 259 14.61 -15.49 -12.76
C VAL A 259 14.10 -15.87 -14.15
N GLN A 260 13.00 -15.23 -14.55
CA GLN A 260 12.45 -15.36 -15.89
C GLN A 260 13.22 -14.48 -16.88
N GLY A 261 13.69 -15.09 -17.98
CA GLY A 261 14.51 -14.41 -18.99
C GLY A 261 16.00 -14.38 -18.64
N ASN A 262 16.85 -14.25 -19.65
CA ASN A 262 18.31 -14.30 -19.48
C ASN A 262 18.84 -13.02 -18.82
N PRO A 263 19.47 -13.08 -17.63
CA PRO A 263 20.05 -11.91 -16.96
C PRO A 263 21.05 -11.12 -17.82
N ALA A 264 21.72 -11.79 -18.77
CA ALA A 264 22.63 -11.14 -19.71
C ALA A 264 21.90 -10.11 -20.60
N ASP A 265 20.65 -10.35 -20.96
CA ASP A 265 19.83 -9.43 -21.77
C ASP A 265 19.47 -8.16 -20.98
N ALA A 266 19.47 -8.24 -19.64
CA ALA A 266 19.22 -7.14 -18.72
C ALA A 266 20.51 -6.47 -18.19
N GLY A 267 21.68 -6.81 -18.73
CA GLY A 267 22.95 -6.17 -18.38
C GLY A 267 23.67 -6.75 -17.16
N PHE A 268 23.27 -7.92 -16.66
CA PHE A 268 23.88 -8.57 -15.50
C PHE A 268 25.12 -9.42 -15.81
N GLY A 269 25.56 -9.46 -17.07
CA GLY A 269 26.76 -10.21 -17.49
C GLY A 269 26.66 -11.73 -17.23
N ASN A 270 27.71 -12.46 -17.56
CA ASN A 270 27.76 -13.92 -17.42
C ASN A 270 28.29 -14.40 -16.05
N GLY A 271 28.11 -13.62 -14.98
CA GLY A 271 28.30 -14.16 -13.63
C GLY A 271 28.90 -13.25 -12.57
N ASP A 272 29.60 -12.16 -12.90
CA ASP A 272 30.41 -11.52 -11.83
C ASP A 272 30.20 -10.03 -11.62
N ASN A 273 29.47 -9.28 -12.46
CA ASN A 273 29.26 -7.84 -12.23
C ASN A 273 28.06 -7.24 -12.99
N LEU A 274 27.37 -6.30 -12.33
CA LEU A 274 26.42 -5.37 -12.94
C LEU A 274 27.16 -4.49 -13.97
N VAL A 275 26.94 -4.74 -15.26
CA VAL A 275 27.44 -3.85 -16.32
C VAL A 275 26.42 -2.74 -16.50
N ILE A 276 26.50 -1.70 -15.67
CA ILE A 276 25.75 -0.46 -15.88
C ILE A 276 26.39 0.25 -17.08
N GLY A 277 25.95 -0.08 -18.29
CA GLY A 277 26.38 0.57 -19.51
C GLY A 277 25.88 2.01 -19.58
N LEU A 278 26.66 2.96 -19.03
CA LEU A 278 26.33 4.38 -19.12
C LEU A 278 26.68 5.03 -20.47
N TYR A 279 27.34 4.34 -21.41
CA TYR A 279 27.51 4.78 -22.80
C TYR A 279 27.76 3.58 -23.73
N PRO A 280 27.28 3.60 -24.99
CA PRO A 280 27.62 2.58 -25.97
C PRO A 280 29.10 2.72 -26.37
N ASN A 281 29.89 1.68 -26.16
CA ASN A 281 31.23 1.59 -26.75
C ASN A 281 31.11 1.10 -28.20
N GLU A 282 31.12 2.05 -29.14
CA GLU A 282 31.50 1.80 -30.52
C GLU A 282 32.98 1.39 -30.55
N ASN A 283 33.28 0.11 -30.39
CA ASN A 283 34.45 -0.59 -30.95
C ASN A 283 34.52 -2.04 -30.46
N GLN A 284 33.53 -2.84 -30.85
CA GLN A 284 33.83 -4.22 -31.20
C GLN A 284 33.47 -4.45 -32.66
N THR A 285 34.53 -4.65 -33.42
CA THR A 285 34.61 -4.90 -34.85
C THR A 285 33.64 -5.98 -35.30
N SER A 286 32.87 -5.61 -36.31
CA SER A 286 32.06 -6.46 -37.17
C SER A 286 32.81 -7.71 -37.66
N GLN A 287 32.21 -8.88 -37.52
CA GLN A 287 32.28 -9.88 -38.58
C GLN A 287 31.00 -9.79 -39.42
N THR A 288 31.19 -9.31 -40.64
CA THR A 288 30.26 -9.25 -41.77
C THR A 288 29.61 -10.60 -42.09
N ALA A 289 28.31 -10.57 -42.40
CA ALA A 289 27.81 -10.89 -43.75
C ALA A 289 26.30 -10.59 -43.86
N GLY A 290 25.91 -9.79 -44.86
CA GLY A 290 24.51 -9.67 -45.32
C GLY A 290 23.95 -8.26 -45.47
N ILE A 291 24.48 -7.47 -46.40
CA ILE A 291 23.90 -6.21 -46.90
C ILE A 291 22.71 -6.50 -47.81
N GLN A 292 21.58 -5.79 -47.65
CA GLN A 292 20.90 -5.03 -48.74
C GLN A 292 20.12 -3.86 -48.12
N THR A 293 20.73 -2.67 -48.06
CA THR A 293 20.41 -1.46 -48.87
C THR A 293 18.92 -1.16 -49.09
N THR A 294 18.44 -0.05 -48.53
CA THR A 294 18.27 1.21 -49.30
C THR A 294 17.94 2.37 -48.37
N THR A 295 18.82 3.37 -48.39
CA THR A 295 18.61 4.71 -47.87
C THR A 295 17.84 5.54 -48.90
N SER A 296 16.95 6.41 -48.42
CA SER A 296 16.78 7.73 -49.03
C SER A 296 16.51 8.75 -47.93
N VAL A 297 17.40 9.75 -47.87
CA VAL A 297 17.28 10.97 -47.07
C VAL A 297 16.92 12.09 -48.04
N PRO A 298 16.16 13.11 -47.60
CA PRO A 298 16.67 14.46 -47.85
C PRO A 298 16.52 15.42 -46.65
N LYS A 299 17.67 16.01 -46.30
CA LYS A 299 18.00 17.42 -45.99
C LYS A 299 17.08 18.29 -45.11
N HIS A 300 17.71 18.73 -44.01
CA HIS A 300 17.75 20.07 -43.39
C HIS A 300 16.48 20.93 -43.31
N ASN A 301 16.15 21.37 -42.08
CA ASN A 301 16.11 22.80 -41.76
C ASN A 301 16.16 23.03 -40.25
N ASN A 302 17.00 23.99 -39.84
CA ASN A 302 17.02 24.55 -38.49
C ASN A 302 15.75 25.38 -38.27
N ALA A 303 15.02 25.11 -37.19
CA ALA A 303 14.09 26.04 -36.60
C ALA A 303 14.12 25.88 -35.08
N SER A 304 14.57 26.94 -34.42
CA SER A 304 14.47 27.16 -32.98
C SER A 304 13.00 27.18 -32.55
N SER A 305 12.65 26.37 -31.55
CA SER A 305 11.44 26.59 -30.75
C SER A 305 11.65 26.03 -29.35
N ILE A 306 11.84 26.95 -28.41
CA ILE A 306 11.79 26.71 -26.97
C ILE A 306 10.37 26.22 -26.65
N LYS A 307 10.23 24.96 -26.24
CA LYS A 307 9.00 24.45 -25.62
C LYS A 307 9.23 24.30 -24.12
N ASN A 308 8.51 25.11 -23.36
CA ASN A 308 8.36 25.02 -21.92
C ASN A 308 7.81 23.64 -21.55
N ASN A 309 8.62 22.83 -20.85
CA ASN A 309 8.13 21.68 -20.10
C ASN A 309 7.65 22.19 -18.73
N ILE A 310 6.33 22.25 -18.55
CA ILE A 310 5.71 22.39 -17.23
C ILE A 310 5.72 20.99 -16.60
N PRO A 311 6.44 20.73 -15.49
CA PRO A 311 6.31 19.45 -14.80
C PRO A 311 4.94 19.40 -14.10
N ASN A 312 4.36 18.19 -14.09
CA ASN A 312 3.06 17.86 -13.52
C ASN A 312 2.89 18.37 -12.07
N LEU A 313 2.15 19.47 -11.92
CA LEU A 313 1.73 20.03 -10.64
C LEU A 313 0.90 19.02 -9.82
N MET A 314 0.16 18.12 -10.48
CA MET A 314 -0.68 17.11 -9.83
C MET A 314 0.11 16.03 -9.07
N THR A 315 1.27 15.61 -9.57
CA THR A 315 2.13 14.64 -8.86
C THR A 315 2.86 15.30 -7.68
N ALA A 316 3.17 16.59 -7.78
CA ALA A 316 3.78 17.35 -6.67
C ALA A 316 2.77 17.61 -5.54
N ILE A 317 1.49 17.85 -5.85
CA ILE A 317 0.44 18.08 -4.84
C ILE A 317 0.17 16.82 -4.00
N VAL A 318 0.15 15.64 -4.61
CA VAL A 318 -0.06 14.37 -3.89
C VAL A 318 1.14 14.02 -3.00
N LEU A 319 2.37 14.29 -3.45
CA LEU A 319 3.58 14.10 -2.64
C LEU A 319 3.72 15.13 -1.51
N CYS A 320 3.29 16.38 -1.72
CA CYS A 320 3.26 17.39 -0.65
C CYS A 320 2.24 17.07 0.45
N PHE A 321 1.10 16.44 0.12
CA PHE A 321 0.11 16.02 1.11
C PHE A 321 0.65 14.98 2.10
N ILE A 322 1.55 14.10 1.65
CA ILE A 322 2.14 13.04 2.50
C ILE A 322 3.26 13.60 3.39
N MET A 323 3.97 14.65 2.97
CA MET A 323 5.08 15.21 3.75
C MET A 323 4.68 16.32 4.73
N TYR A 324 3.57 17.05 4.51
CA TYR A 324 3.22 18.21 5.34
C TYR A 324 2.34 17.92 6.57
N PHE A 325 1.82 16.69 6.74
CA PHE A 325 1.09 16.26 7.94
C PHE A 325 1.96 15.46 8.94
N ASN A 326 3.21 15.91 9.11
CA ASN A 326 3.98 15.65 10.33
C ASN A 326 3.75 16.80 11.32
N PHE A 327 2.62 16.73 12.01
CA PHE A 327 2.46 17.24 13.38
C PHE A 327 2.03 16.06 14.25
#